data_AF-A0AAN4VWZ3-F1
#
_entry.id   AF-A0AAN4VWZ3-F1
#
_cell.length_a   1.000
_cell.length_b   1.000
_cell.length_c   1.000
_cell.angle_alpha   90.00
_cell.angle_beta   90.00
_cell.angle_gamma   90.00
#
_symmetry.space_group_name_H-M   'P 1'
#
loop_
_entity.id
_entity.type
_entity.pdbx_description
1 polymer ?
#
loop_
_entity_poly.entity_id
_entity_poly.type
_entity_poly.pdbx_seq_one_letter_code
_entity_poly.pdbx_strand_id
1 'polypeptide(L)'
;MNRRVLGNILFFVFAILSLTGILLYFIPFQKGVVALHTLMAVFFLILVLFHLFNNKKPLKQYLKVAPKGKAKNWSGLAIFTGLLVLVYLSYSGNAIVNSLYQWGNEYRSQQLGKVEASFDYEIIDMDKTVGERSFSVEFKKGPAFTHPLFAIWLEDFEGHYLHTLYVSQSISSSVFAIAKREGDKVLPGIQRRPEALPYWSHKRGIQASDGLYVPLEAAPDLDGVSGATPVKSFVINSQHQPKGEQEYRVMMEVNQSFDWNEYYSKDRFPEDPIYSGSGVVGQPSLVYSAILSASELDRKTHKIMELIGHGHHSGQDGELYEDLSKVTTAKEIAERIILTVK
;
A
#
# COMPACT_ATOMS: atom_id res chain seq x y z
N MET A 1 56.37 17.44 13.98
CA MET A 1 56.36 15.97 13.73
C MET A 1 57.19 15.64 12.49
N ASN A 2 57.98 14.57 12.53
CA ASN A 2 58.74 14.11 11.36
C ASN A 2 57.79 13.81 10.19
N ARG A 3 58.09 14.35 8.99
CA ARG A 3 57.24 14.21 7.80
C ARG A 3 57.02 12.76 7.40
N ARG A 4 58.02 11.89 7.57
CA ARG A 4 57.92 10.46 7.27
C ARG A 4 56.96 9.76 8.23
N VAL A 5 57.06 10.10 9.52
CA VAL A 5 56.16 9.58 10.56
C VAL A 5 54.72 10.01 10.29
N LEU A 6 54.49 11.29 9.98
CA LEU A 6 53.15 11.79 9.63
C LEU A 6 52.58 11.12 8.37
N GLY A 7 53.40 10.87 7.36
CA GLY A 7 53.00 10.15 6.15
C GLY A 7 52.56 8.72 6.45
N ASN A 8 53.31 7.98 7.26
CA ASN A 8 52.98 6.60 7.63
C ASN A 8 51.67 6.53 8.45
N ILE A 9 51.47 7.47 9.39
CA ILE A 9 50.23 7.54 10.17
C ILE A 9 49.04 7.83 9.25
N LEU A 10 49.15 8.79 8.33
CA LEU A 10 48.10 9.10 7.36
C LEU A 10 47.76 7.90 6.48
N PHE A 11 48.76 7.15 6.01
CA PHE A 11 48.54 5.94 5.23
C PHE A 11 47.75 4.88 6.02
N PHE A 12 48.13 4.65 7.28
CA PHE A 12 47.45 3.68 8.13
C PHE A 12 45.99 4.07 8.42
N VAL A 13 45.75 5.35 8.74
CA VAL A 13 44.38 5.86 8.95
C VAL A 13 43.55 5.76 7.68
N PHE A 14 44.13 6.07 6.51
CA PHE A 14 43.47 5.91 5.21
C PHE A 14 43.11 4.45 4.92
N ALA A 15 43.99 3.49 5.24
CA ALA A 15 43.70 2.07 5.07
C ALA A 15 42.52 1.62 5.95
N ILE A 16 42.47 2.07 7.21
CA ILE A 16 41.33 1.78 8.11
C ILE A 16 40.04 2.38 7.55
N LEU A 17 40.06 3.64 7.11
CA LEU A 17 38.90 4.31 6.51
C LEU A 17 38.39 3.59 5.26
N SER A 18 39.30 3.14 4.40
CA SER A 18 38.95 2.41 3.18
C SER A 18 38.29 1.07 3.51
N LEU A 19 38.90 0.29 4.41
CA LEU A 19 38.37 -1.00 4.82
C LEU A 19 37.00 -0.84 5.50
N THR A 20 36.90 0.07 6.48
CA THR A 20 35.64 0.31 7.17
C THR A 20 34.57 0.89 6.25
N GLY A 21 34.92 1.73 5.27
CA GLY A 21 33.99 2.23 4.26
C GLY A 21 33.43 1.11 3.37
N ILE A 22 34.27 0.17 2.94
CA ILE A 22 33.84 -1.03 2.21
C ILE A 22 32.91 -1.88 3.07
N LEU A 23 33.27 -2.12 4.34
CA LEU A 23 32.43 -2.89 5.25
C LEU A 23 31.06 -2.23 5.46
N LEU A 24 31.02 -0.91 5.65
CA LEU A 24 29.76 -0.16 5.79
C LEU A 24 28.88 -0.24 4.54
N TYR A 25 29.47 -0.43 3.37
CA TYR A 25 28.73 -0.59 2.13
C TYR A 25 28.16 -2.00 1.97
N PHE A 26 28.90 -3.06 2.30
CA PHE A 26 28.50 -4.44 2.01
C PHE A 26 27.86 -5.19 3.18
N ILE A 27 28.06 -4.78 4.43
CA ILE A 27 27.62 -5.54 5.61
C ILE A 27 26.53 -4.75 6.35
N PRO A 28 25.53 -5.41 6.96
CA PRO A 28 24.56 -4.77 7.84
C PRO A 28 25.18 -3.88 8.91
N PHE A 29 24.41 -2.90 9.39
CA PHE A 29 24.87 -1.92 10.37
C PHE A 29 25.53 -2.59 11.59
N GLN A 30 26.80 -2.27 11.83
CA GLN A 30 27.52 -2.64 13.04
C GLN A 30 28.03 -1.38 13.72
N LYS A 31 27.56 -1.13 14.94
CA LYS A 31 27.94 0.05 15.74
C LYS A 31 29.46 0.22 15.85
N GLY A 32 30.20 -0.89 16.00
CA GLY A 32 31.67 -0.88 16.10
C GLY A 32 32.36 -0.37 14.82
N VAL A 33 31.93 -0.83 13.64
CA VAL A 33 32.50 -0.42 12.35
C VAL A 33 32.22 1.06 12.08
N VAL A 34 30.98 1.51 12.34
CA VAL A 34 30.58 2.92 12.18
C VAL A 34 31.40 3.81 13.11
N ALA A 35 31.48 3.46 14.40
CA ALA A 35 32.22 4.25 15.38
C ALA A 35 33.71 4.36 15.00
N LEU A 36 34.32 3.25 14.57
CA LEU A 36 35.71 3.25 14.12
C LEU A 36 35.90 4.14 12.88
N HIS A 37 35.02 4.02 11.86
CA HIS A 37 35.10 4.82 10.64
C HIS A 37 34.98 6.33 10.95
N THR A 38 33.96 6.73 11.71
CA THR A 38 33.73 8.14 12.06
C THR A 38 34.88 8.72 12.89
N LEU A 39 35.38 7.96 13.88
CA LEU A 39 36.51 8.40 14.70
C LEU A 39 37.78 8.57 13.87
N MET A 40 38.09 7.59 13.02
CA MET A 40 39.25 7.66 12.12
C MET A 40 39.10 8.79 11.09
N ALA A 41 37.90 9.13 10.65
CA ALA A 41 37.65 10.20 9.70
C ALA A 41 37.95 11.57 10.33
N VAL A 42 37.48 11.81 11.55
CA VAL A 42 37.80 13.02 12.31
C VAL A 42 39.30 13.12 12.56
N PHE A 43 39.94 12.01 12.96
CA PHE A 43 41.38 11.98 13.17
C PHE A 43 42.17 12.22 11.87
N PHE A 44 41.71 11.67 10.75
CA PHE A 44 42.29 11.90 9.44
C PHE A 44 42.25 13.38 9.05
N LEU A 45 41.12 14.07 9.26
CA LEU A 45 40.99 15.50 8.99
C LEU A 45 42.02 16.33 9.79
N ILE A 46 42.19 16.01 11.08
CA ILE A 46 43.20 16.67 11.93
C ILE A 46 44.62 16.42 11.39
N LEU A 47 44.96 15.18 11.06
CA LEU A 47 46.28 14.82 10.51
C LEU A 47 46.54 15.46 9.15
N VAL A 48 45.51 15.58 8.30
CA VAL A 48 45.60 16.28 7.00
C VAL A 48 45.90 17.75 7.23
N LEU A 49 45.26 18.43 8.18
CA LEU A 49 45.61 19.81 8.54
C LEU A 49 47.09 19.91 8.95
N PHE A 50 47.55 19.06 9.86
CA PHE A 50 48.98 19.01 10.24
C PHE A 50 49.89 18.75 9.04
N HIS A 51 49.48 17.89 8.11
CA HIS A 51 50.24 17.60 6.89
C HIS A 51 50.34 18.83 5.99
N LEU A 52 49.24 19.56 5.77
CA LEU A 52 49.22 20.80 5.01
C LEU A 52 50.14 21.86 5.63
N PHE A 53 50.08 22.04 6.96
CA PHE A 53 50.93 22.99 7.67
C PHE A 53 52.41 22.61 7.63
N ASN A 54 52.74 21.32 7.77
CA ASN A 54 54.11 20.81 7.81
C ASN A 54 54.76 20.72 6.42
N ASN A 55 53.94 20.65 5.35
CA ASN A 55 54.39 20.47 3.96
C ASN A 55 54.06 21.67 3.03
N LYS A 56 53.90 22.88 3.57
CA LYS A 56 53.61 24.11 2.79
C LYS A 56 54.56 24.35 1.60
N LYS A 57 55.87 24.08 1.75
CA LYS A 57 56.87 24.30 0.69
C LYS A 57 56.69 23.33 -0.48
N PRO A 58 56.69 21.99 -0.29
CA PRO A 58 56.34 21.03 -1.34
C PRO A 58 54.97 21.27 -1.99
N LEU A 59 53.94 21.56 -1.19
CA LEU A 59 52.58 21.83 -1.72
C LEU A 59 52.55 23.05 -2.65
N LYS A 60 53.23 24.14 -2.27
CA LYS A 60 53.41 25.30 -3.15
C LYS A 60 54.18 24.97 -4.42
N GLN A 61 55.11 24.00 -4.38
CA GLN A 61 55.83 23.55 -5.57
C GLN A 61 54.92 22.74 -6.49
N TYR A 62 54.08 21.83 -5.96
CA TYR A 62 53.09 21.09 -6.76
C TYR A 62 52.09 22.02 -7.48
N LEU A 63 51.70 23.12 -6.86
CA LEU A 63 50.85 24.15 -7.48
C LEU A 63 51.59 25.02 -8.51
N LYS A 64 52.93 25.08 -8.46
CA LYS A 64 53.78 25.91 -9.34
C LYS A 64 54.34 25.16 -10.54
N VAL A 65 54.20 23.82 -10.61
CA VAL A 65 54.61 23.06 -11.80
C VAL A 65 53.64 23.38 -12.94
N ALA A 66 53.91 24.47 -13.65
CA ALA A 66 53.42 24.65 -15.01
C ALA A 66 54.05 23.54 -15.88
N PRO A 67 53.28 22.89 -16.76
CA PRO A 67 53.79 21.80 -17.58
C PRO A 67 54.94 22.31 -18.45
N LYS A 68 56.12 21.69 -18.34
CA LYS A 68 57.22 21.93 -19.28
C LYS A 68 56.93 21.15 -20.56
N GLY A 69 56.54 21.86 -21.62
CA GLY A 69 56.25 21.30 -22.96
C GLY A 69 54.86 21.68 -23.51
N LYS A 70 54.61 21.44 -24.80
CA LYS A 70 53.34 21.78 -25.50
C LYS A 70 52.11 20.98 -25.02
N ALA A 71 52.28 19.97 -24.17
CA ALA A 71 51.18 19.23 -23.56
C ALA A 71 50.90 19.79 -22.16
N LYS A 72 49.89 20.66 -22.05
CA LYS A 72 49.39 21.11 -20.75
C LYS A 72 48.70 19.91 -20.09
N ASN A 73 49.20 19.39 -18.96
CA ASN A 73 48.56 18.28 -18.25
C ASN A 73 47.39 18.80 -17.42
N TRP A 74 46.17 18.76 -17.98
CA TRP A 74 44.92 19.17 -17.28
C TRP A 74 44.34 18.07 -16.38
N SER A 75 45.01 16.91 -16.27
CA SER A 75 44.52 15.74 -15.53
C SER A 75 44.15 16.05 -14.08
N GLY A 76 44.97 16.84 -13.37
CA GLY A 76 44.67 17.23 -11.98
C GLY A 76 43.40 18.07 -11.84
N LEU A 77 43.18 19.02 -12.76
CA LEU A 77 41.97 19.85 -12.78
C LEU A 77 40.74 19.01 -13.16
N ALA A 78 40.87 18.11 -14.13
CA ALA A 78 39.80 17.20 -14.53
C ALA A 78 39.38 16.27 -13.38
N ILE A 79 40.33 15.71 -12.63
CA ILE A 79 40.05 14.87 -11.46
C ILE A 79 39.33 15.68 -10.37
N PHE A 80 39.82 16.88 -10.06
CA PHE A 80 39.20 17.73 -9.04
C PHE A 80 37.77 18.13 -9.40
N THR A 81 37.54 18.56 -10.65
CA THR A 81 36.20 18.88 -11.14
C THR A 81 35.29 17.65 -11.14
N GLY A 82 35.80 16.48 -11.55
CA GLY A 82 35.04 15.23 -11.51
C GLY A 82 34.58 14.84 -10.11
N LEU A 83 35.43 15.02 -9.09
CA LEU A 83 35.08 14.78 -7.69
C LEU A 83 33.97 15.72 -7.20
N LEU A 84 34.05 17.02 -7.55
CA LEU A 84 32.99 17.98 -7.20
C LEU A 84 31.65 17.64 -7.85
N VAL A 85 31.68 17.21 -9.11
CA VAL A 85 30.48 16.73 -9.81
C VAL A 85 29.91 15.51 -9.11
N LEU A 86 30.73 14.53 -8.73
CA LEU A 86 30.28 13.33 -8.03
C LEU A 86 29.61 13.66 -6.68
N VAL A 87 30.19 14.60 -5.91
CA VAL A 87 29.59 15.09 -4.67
C VAL A 87 28.23 15.74 -4.94
N TYR A 88 28.14 16.61 -5.94
CA TYR A 88 26.88 17.26 -6.32
C TYR A 88 25.82 16.24 -6.78
N LEU A 89 26.19 15.26 -7.60
CA LEU A 89 25.28 14.19 -8.05
C LEU A 89 24.78 13.35 -6.88
N SER A 90 25.65 13.07 -5.90
CA SER A 90 25.29 12.35 -4.69
C SER A 90 24.29 13.15 -3.83
N TYR A 91 24.51 14.46 -3.68
CA TYR A 91 23.64 15.33 -2.89
C TYR A 91 22.28 15.62 -3.57
N SER A 92 22.27 15.75 -4.90
CA SER A 92 21.05 16.06 -5.67
C SER A 92 20.10 14.87 -5.84
N GLY A 93 20.46 13.68 -5.35
CA GLY A 93 19.64 12.47 -5.51
C GLY A 93 19.59 11.95 -6.95
N ASN A 94 20.66 12.17 -7.73
CA ASN A 94 20.71 11.72 -9.12
C ASN A 94 20.46 10.21 -9.24
N ALA A 95 19.69 9.81 -10.26
CA ALA A 95 19.26 8.42 -10.47
C ALA A 95 20.41 7.40 -10.52
N ILE A 96 21.55 7.74 -11.13
CA ILE A 96 22.69 6.82 -11.27
C ILE A 96 23.32 6.54 -9.90
N VAL A 97 23.57 7.60 -9.13
CA VAL A 97 24.16 7.48 -7.78
C VAL A 97 23.19 6.80 -6.83
N ASN A 98 21.90 7.15 -6.93
CA ASN A 98 20.86 6.55 -6.11
C ASN A 98 20.68 5.06 -6.40
N SER A 99 20.75 4.65 -7.68
CA SER A 99 20.70 3.23 -8.06
C SER A 99 21.85 2.43 -7.45
N LEU A 100 23.08 2.98 -7.45
CA LEU A 100 24.22 2.33 -6.80
C LEU A 100 24.03 2.23 -5.27
N TYR A 101 23.53 3.30 -4.64
CA TYR A 101 23.20 3.30 -3.21
C TYR A 101 22.12 2.26 -2.86
N GLN A 102 21.04 2.22 -3.64
CA GLN A 102 19.92 1.29 -3.49
C GLN A 102 20.39 -0.16 -3.63
N TRP A 103 21.22 -0.46 -4.63
CA TRP A 103 21.81 -1.79 -4.78
C TRP A 103 22.58 -2.24 -3.53
N GLY A 104 23.43 -1.37 -2.97
CA GLY A 104 24.13 -1.68 -1.73
C GLY A 104 23.18 -1.86 -0.54
N ASN A 105 22.09 -1.09 -0.50
CA ASN A 105 21.06 -1.20 0.52
C ASN A 105 20.26 -2.52 0.44
N GLU A 106 19.89 -2.93 -0.77
CA GLU A 106 19.23 -4.21 -1.04
C GLU A 106 20.14 -5.37 -0.64
N TYR A 107 21.43 -5.33 -1.01
CA TYR A 107 22.39 -6.37 -0.66
C TYR A 107 22.56 -6.54 0.86
N ARG A 108 22.61 -5.43 1.62
CA ARG A 108 22.64 -5.49 3.09
C ARG A 108 21.32 -5.98 3.68
N SER A 109 20.19 -5.62 3.08
CA SER A 109 18.86 -6.01 3.56
C SER A 109 18.60 -7.50 3.36
N GLN A 110 19.05 -8.07 2.25
CA GLN A 110 19.02 -9.52 2.00
C GLN A 110 19.79 -10.32 3.07
N GLN A 111 20.96 -9.84 3.49
CA GLN A 111 21.77 -10.51 4.54
C GLN A 111 21.08 -10.52 5.92
N LEU A 112 20.16 -9.59 6.18
CA LEU A 112 19.38 -9.54 7.42
C LEU A 112 18.15 -10.45 7.38
N GLY A 113 17.88 -11.13 6.25
CA GLY A 113 16.63 -11.86 6.04
C GLY A 113 15.40 -10.93 6.04
N LYS A 114 15.59 -9.62 5.86
CA LYS A 114 14.49 -8.67 5.75
C LYS A 114 13.86 -8.80 4.37
N VAL A 115 12.65 -9.35 4.33
CA VAL A 115 11.76 -9.17 3.19
C VAL A 115 11.10 -7.81 3.37
N GLU A 116 11.52 -6.80 2.60
CA GLU A 116 10.76 -5.55 2.51
C GLU A 116 9.44 -5.85 1.79
N ALA A 117 8.37 -6.07 2.55
CA ALA A 117 7.03 -5.94 2.02
C ALA A 117 6.69 -4.45 2.00
N SER A 118 6.57 -3.84 0.82
CA SER A 118 5.98 -2.51 0.71
C SER A 118 4.49 -2.62 1.07
N PHE A 119 4.11 -2.04 2.21
CA PHE A 119 2.71 -1.94 2.62
C PHE A 119 2.09 -0.71 1.96
N ASP A 120 1.81 -0.81 0.67
CA ASP A 120 1.08 0.23 -0.07
C ASP A 120 -0.39 0.22 0.39
N TYR A 121 -0.74 1.15 1.29
CA TYR A 121 -2.12 1.46 1.64
C TYR A 121 -2.60 2.68 0.85
N GLU A 122 -3.76 2.53 0.23
CA GLU A 122 -4.54 3.66 -0.27
C GLU A 122 -5.42 4.20 0.85
N ILE A 123 -5.33 5.50 1.15
CA ILE A 123 -6.22 6.14 2.13
C ILE A 123 -7.31 6.86 1.35
N ILE A 124 -8.56 6.55 1.67
CA ILE A 124 -9.74 7.08 1.00
C ILE A 124 -10.62 7.75 2.04
N ASP A 125 -10.70 9.07 1.97
CA ASP A 125 -11.53 9.89 2.85
C ASP A 125 -12.87 10.22 2.16
N MET A 126 -13.99 9.89 2.80
CA MET A 126 -15.33 10.21 2.31
C MET A 126 -15.71 11.64 2.71
N ASP A 127 -15.19 12.63 1.98
CA ASP A 127 -15.29 14.07 2.32
C ASP A 127 -16.73 14.63 2.41
N LYS A 128 -17.69 13.96 1.75
CA LYS A 128 -19.10 14.37 1.74
C LYS A 128 -19.92 13.80 2.91
N THR A 129 -19.31 12.98 3.76
CA THR A 129 -19.99 12.34 4.88
C THR A 129 -20.13 13.29 6.07
N VAL A 130 -21.21 13.12 6.85
CA VAL A 130 -21.59 14.08 7.89
C VAL A 130 -21.78 13.34 9.22
N GLY A 131 -21.08 13.80 10.26
CA GLY A 131 -21.21 13.31 11.62
C GLY A 131 -20.02 13.68 12.48
N GLU A 132 -20.12 13.57 13.80
CA GLU A 132 -18.99 13.84 14.69
C GLU A 132 -18.11 12.60 14.92
N ARG A 133 -18.65 11.40 14.67
CA ARG A 133 -17.92 10.13 14.84
C ARG A 133 -17.31 9.67 13.53
N SER A 134 -16.05 9.24 13.61
CA SER A 134 -15.31 8.73 12.45
C SER A 134 -15.17 7.21 12.53
N PHE A 135 -15.62 6.53 11.47
CA PHE A 135 -15.42 5.11 11.23
C PHE A 135 -14.32 4.93 10.19
N SER A 136 -13.32 4.13 10.51
CA SER A 136 -12.17 3.87 9.66
C SER A 136 -12.00 2.37 9.50
N VAL A 137 -12.15 1.86 8.28
CA VAL A 137 -12.02 0.43 7.96
C VAL A 137 -10.73 0.22 7.18
N GLU A 138 -9.76 -0.39 7.84
CA GLU A 138 -8.53 -0.88 7.22
C GLU A 138 -8.79 -2.27 6.64
N PHE A 139 -8.52 -2.43 5.35
CA PHE A 139 -8.56 -3.70 4.66
C PHE A 139 -7.16 -4.06 4.16
N LYS A 140 -6.63 -5.19 4.64
CA LYS A 140 -5.38 -5.74 4.13
C LYS A 140 -5.69 -6.81 3.10
N LYS A 141 -5.22 -6.62 1.87
CA LYS A 141 -5.43 -7.58 0.79
C LYS A 141 -4.74 -8.91 1.08
N GLY A 142 -5.47 -10.00 0.88
CA GLY A 142 -4.93 -11.36 0.89
C GLY A 142 -4.41 -11.78 -0.48
N PRO A 143 -3.90 -13.02 -0.60
CA PRO A 143 -3.29 -13.52 -1.84
C PRO A 143 -4.29 -13.71 -2.99
N ALA A 144 -5.58 -13.90 -2.71
CA ALA A 144 -6.61 -14.07 -3.74
C ALA A 144 -7.24 -12.75 -4.21
N PHE A 145 -6.82 -11.59 -3.67
CA PHE A 145 -7.36 -10.28 -4.03
C PHE A 145 -7.01 -9.90 -5.48
N THR A 146 -8.02 -9.73 -6.33
CA THR A 146 -7.83 -9.37 -7.75
C THR A 146 -8.68 -8.17 -8.18
N HIS A 147 -9.99 -8.36 -8.31
CA HIS A 147 -10.95 -7.35 -8.77
C HIS A 147 -12.16 -7.28 -7.84
N PRO A 148 -11.96 -6.91 -6.57
CA PRO A 148 -13.05 -6.91 -5.61
C PRO A 148 -14.00 -5.73 -5.82
N LEU A 149 -15.18 -5.86 -5.25
CA LEU A 149 -16.21 -4.86 -5.07
C LEU A 149 -16.60 -4.89 -3.61
N PHE A 150 -16.92 -3.73 -3.04
CA PHE A 150 -17.18 -3.63 -1.61
C PHE A 150 -18.41 -2.77 -1.31
N ALA A 151 -19.04 -3.10 -0.18
CA ALA A 151 -19.91 -2.20 0.55
C ALA A 151 -19.55 -2.29 2.04
N ILE A 152 -19.57 -1.14 2.72
CA ILE A 152 -19.40 -1.02 4.16
C ILE A 152 -20.60 -0.22 4.67
N TRP A 153 -21.29 -0.71 5.70
CA TRP A 153 -22.47 -0.04 6.24
C TRP A 153 -22.61 -0.25 7.76
N LEU A 154 -23.53 0.51 8.33
CA LEU A 154 -23.95 0.43 9.72
C LEU A 154 -25.30 -0.27 9.80
N GLU A 155 -25.42 -1.16 10.78
CA GLU A 155 -26.69 -1.74 11.23
C GLU A 155 -26.91 -1.45 12.72
N ASP A 156 -28.18 -1.46 13.11
CA ASP A 156 -28.58 -1.49 14.52
C ASP A 156 -28.33 -2.88 15.15
N PHE A 157 -28.66 -3.01 16.45
CA PHE A 157 -28.51 -4.28 17.16
C PHE A 157 -29.51 -5.36 16.68
N GLU A 158 -30.63 -4.95 16.09
CA GLU A 158 -31.67 -5.83 15.51
C GLU A 158 -31.33 -6.25 14.07
N GLY A 159 -30.28 -5.68 13.47
CA GLY A 159 -29.83 -5.96 12.11
C GLY A 159 -30.53 -5.13 11.03
N HIS A 160 -31.18 -4.02 11.38
CA HIS A 160 -31.72 -3.08 10.41
C HIS A 160 -30.62 -2.18 9.85
N TYR A 161 -30.67 -1.95 8.55
CA TYR A 161 -29.78 -1.02 7.86
C TYR A 161 -29.98 0.42 8.35
N LEU A 162 -28.88 1.08 8.71
CA LEU A 162 -28.88 2.49 9.12
C LEU A 162 -28.29 3.38 8.02
N HIS A 163 -27.06 3.08 7.59
CA HIS A 163 -26.31 3.95 6.68
C HIS A 163 -25.16 3.23 5.99
N THR A 164 -24.99 3.45 4.70
CA THR A 164 -23.79 3.01 3.97
C THR A 164 -22.65 3.97 4.25
N LEU A 165 -21.50 3.46 4.69
CA LEU A 165 -20.28 4.22 4.93
C LEU A 165 -19.41 4.31 3.68
N TYR A 166 -19.45 3.28 2.83
CA TYR A 166 -18.75 3.22 1.55
C TYR A 166 -19.39 2.19 0.61
N VAL A 167 -19.38 2.46 -0.68
CA VAL A 167 -19.69 1.46 -1.72
C VAL A 167 -18.85 1.70 -2.98
N SER A 168 -18.44 0.64 -3.65
CA SER A 168 -17.78 0.72 -4.96
C SER A 168 -18.65 1.47 -5.98
N GLN A 169 -18.06 2.44 -6.70
CA GLN A 169 -18.80 3.30 -7.64
C GLN A 169 -19.51 2.51 -8.74
N SER A 170 -18.91 1.43 -9.24
CA SER A 170 -19.54 0.55 -10.23
C SER A 170 -20.80 -0.13 -9.70
N ILE A 171 -20.88 -0.43 -8.40
CA ILE A 171 -22.09 -0.95 -7.75
C ILE A 171 -23.12 0.17 -7.60
N SER A 172 -22.71 1.36 -7.13
CA SER A 172 -23.64 2.48 -6.93
C SER A 172 -24.34 2.95 -8.20
N SER A 173 -23.67 2.78 -9.36
CA SER A 173 -24.15 3.24 -10.66
C SER A 173 -24.65 2.12 -11.58
N SER A 174 -24.33 0.86 -11.26
CA SER A 174 -24.38 -0.28 -12.19
C SER A 174 -23.58 -0.06 -13.49
N VAL A 175 -22.63 0.89 -13.52
CA VAL A 175 -21.78 1.13 -14.69
C VAL A 175 -20.45 0.39 -14.53
N PHE A 176 -20.20 -0.56 -15.42
CA PHE A 176 -18.97 -1.36 -15.43
C PHE A 176 -18.12 -1.00 -16.63
N ALA A 177 -16.80 -0.97 -16.45
CA ALA A 177 -15.84 -0.64 -17.52
C ALA A 177 -15.90 -1.62 -18.70
N ILE A 178 -16.31 -2.87 -18.44
CA ILE A 178 -16.43 -3.94 -19.41
C ILE A 178 -17.90 -4.38 -19.46
N ALA A 179 -18.76 -3.58 -20.11
CA ALA A 179 -20.18 -3.88 -20.25
C ALA A 179 -20.51 -4.45 -21.64
N LYS A 180 -19.99 -3.85 -22.70
CA LYS A 180 -20.27 -4.25 -24.09
C LYS A 180 -19.00 -4.41 -24.90
N ARG A 181 -19.01 -5.35 -25.84
CA ARG A 181 -18.01 -5.45 -26.92
C ARG A 181 -18.61 -4.98 -28.24
N GLU A 182 -17.94 -4.05 -28.89
CA GLU A 182 -18.25 -3.61 -30.26
C GLU A 182 -17.01 -3.83 -31.14
N GLY A 183 -17.00 -4.95 -31.87
CA GLY A 183 -15.79 -5.45 -32.52
C GLY A 183 -14.70 -5.75 -31.47
N ASP A 184 -13.52 -5.16 -31.65
CA ASP A 184 -12.39 -5.29 -30.71
C ASP A 184 -12.44 -4.28 -29.54
N LYS A 185 -13.41 -3.37 -29.50
CA LYS A 185 -13.52 -2.35 -28.46
C LYS A 185 -14.38 -2.82 -27.30
N VAL A 186 -13.90 -2.56 -26.09
CA VAL A 186 -14.66 -2.72 -24.84
C VAL A 186 -15.17 -1.35 -24.43
N LEU A 187 -16.49 -1.26 -24.20
CA LEU A 187 -17.15 -0.01 -23.82
C LEU A 187 -17.74 -0.13 -22.40
N PRO A 188 -17.65 0.96 -21.59
CA PRO A 188 -18.36 1.03 -20.33
C PRO A 188 -19.87 1.13 -20.59
N GLY A 189 -20.66 0.64 -19.66
CA GLY A 189 -22.12 0.67 -19.77
C GLY A 189 -22.82 0.11 -18.56
N ILE A 190 -24.14 0.29 -18.54
CA ILE A 190 -25.00 -0.26 -17.49
C ILE A 190 -25.05 -1.78 -17.64
N GLN A 191 -24.71 -2.46 -16.57
CA GLN A 191 -24.78 -3.92 -16.45
C GLN A 191 -25.26 -4.27 -15.06
N ARG A 192 -26.38 -4.99 -14.95
CA ARG A 192 -26.90 -5.40 -13.65
C ARG A 192 -26.09 -6.59 -13.12
N ARG A 193 -25.70 -6.48 -11.86
CA ARG A 193 -24.93 -7.48 -11.10
C ARG A 193 -25.52 -7.69 -9.71
N PRO A 194 -26.77 -8.19 -9.59
CA PRO A 194 -27.38 -8.48 -8.28
C PRO A 194 -26.54 -9.45 -7.44
N GLU A 195 -25.79 -10.34 -8.08
CA GLU A 195 -24.89 -11.30 -7.45
C GLU A 195 -23.63 -10.68 -6.82
N ALA A 196 -23.34 -9.40 -7.10
CA ALA A 196 -22.10 -8.78 -6.65
C ALA A 196 -22.08 -8.50 -5.15
N LEU A 197 -23.09 -7.80 -4.62
CA LEU A 197 -23.22 -7.48 -3.19
C LEU A 197 -24.68 -7.64 -2.73
N PRO A 198 -25.21 -8.88 -2.78
CA PRO A 198 -26.62 -9.14 -2.55
C PRO A 198 -27.05 -8.88 -1.10
N TYR A 199 -26.20 -9.16 -0.13
CA TYR A 199 -26.59 -8.98 1.27
C TYR A 199 -26.80 -7.49 1.60
N TRP A 200 -25.82 -6.65 1.28
CA TRP A 200 -25.91 -5.20 1.46
C TRP A 200 -27.06 -4.58 0.66
N SER A 201 -27.20 -4.93 -0.62
CA SER A 201 -28.20 -4.30 -1.47
C SER A 201 -29.62 -4.59 -1.00
N HIS A 202 -29.91 -5.82 -0.58
CA HIS A 202 -31.20 -6.18 0.02
C HIS A 202 -31.39 -5.53 1.40
N LYS A 203 -30.35 -5.48 2.24
CA LYS A 203 -30.38 -4.76 3.54
C LYS A 203 -30.72 -3.28 3.38
N ARG A 204 -30.15 -2.62 2.35
CA ARG A 204 -30.46 -1.23 1.99
C ARG A 204 -31.94 -1.04 1.63
N GLY A 205 -32.62 -2.07 1.11
CA GLY A 205 -34.08 -2.11 0.99
C GLY A 205 -34.69 -1.20 -0.08
N ILE A 206 -33.88 -0.55 -0.92
CA ILE A 206 -34.36 0.34 -1.98
C ILE A 206 -34.27 -0.37 -3.33
N GLN A 207 -35.43 -0.73 -3.89
CA GLN A 207 -35.53 -1.33 -5.22
C GLN A 207 -35.37 -0.29 -6.33
N ALA A 208 -34.62 -0.64 -7.37
CA ALA A 208 -34.55 0.10 -8.61
C ALA A 208 -35.82 -0.11 -9.45
N SER A 209 -35.95 0.66 -10.54
CA SER A 209 -37.11 0.63 -11.45
C SER A 209 -37.35 -0.74 -12.12
N ASP A 210 -36.35 -1.61 -12.18
CA ASP A 210 -36.44 -2.98 -12.69
C ASP A 210 -36.66 -4.04 -11.59
N GLY A 211 -36.92 -3.62 -10.34
CA GLY A 211 -37.24 -4.50 -9.22
C GLY A 211 -36.04 -5.11 -8.49
N LEU A 212 -34.82 -4.91 -9.00
CA LEU A 212 -33.59 -5.36 -8.35
C LEU A 212 -33.15 -4.39 -7.24
N TYR A 213 -32.51 -4.91 -6.19
CA TYR A 213 -32.00 -4.12 -5.08
C TYR A 213 -30.61 -3.50 -5.33
N VAL A 214 -29.83 -4.06 -6.26
CA VAL A 214 -28.56 -3.43 -6.68
C VAL A 214 -28.85 -2.02 -7.24
N PRO A 215 -28.10 -0.98 -6.89
CA PRO A 215 -28.41 0.38 -7.36
C PRO A 215 -28.38 0.54 -8.88
N LEU A 216 -29.13 1.49 -9.41
CA LEU A 216 -29.17 1.88 -10.83
C LEU A 216 -28.95 3.39 -10.96
N GLU A 217 -28.17 3.81 -11.97
CA GLU A 217 -28.04 5.23 -12.39
C GLU A 217 -27.56 6.21 -11.30
N ALA A 218 -26.60 5.77 -10.48
CA ALA A 218 -25.97 6.57 -9.41
C ALA A 218 -27.01 7.05 -8.39
N ALA A 219 -27.48 6.11 -7.56
CA ALA A 219 -28.53 6.35 -6.59
C ALA A 219 -28.19 7.56 -5.68
N PRO A 220 -29.10 8.55 -5.52
CA PRO A 220 -28.79 9.81 -4.84
C PRO A 220 -28.31 9.67 -3.39
N ASP A 221 -28.78 8.65 -2.68
CA ASP A 221 -28.37 8.34 -1.30
C ASP A 221 -26.93 7.80 -1.19
N LEU A 222 -26.31 7.45 -2.32
CA LEU A 222 -24.95 6.90 -2.38
C LEU A 222 -23.91 7.89 -2.91
N ASP A 223 -24.29 9.06 -3.44
CA ASP A 223 -23.35 10.04 -4.03
C ASP A 223 -22.25 10.50 -3.04
N GLY A 224 -22.58 10.57 -1.75
CA GLY A 224 -21.64 10.97 -0.69
C GLY A 224 -20.69 9.87 -0.22
N VAL A 225 -20.98 8.61 -0.55
CA VAL A 225 -20.32 7.42 0.00
C VAL A 225 -19.86 6.44 -1.08
N SER A 226 -20.03 6.80 -2.36
CA SER A 226 -19.52 6.02 -3.48
C SER A 226 -18.13 6.48 -3.89
N GLY A 227 -17.23 5.54 -4.17
CA GLY A 227 -15.84 5.85 -4.53
C GLY A 227 -15.23 4.86 -5.51
N ALA A 228 -14.08 5.23 -6.07
CA ALA A 228 -13.31 4.33 -6.91
C ALA A 228 -12.94 3.07 -6.12
N THR A 229 -13.11 1.90 -6.74
CA THR A 229 -12.82 0.64 -6.08
C THR A 229 -11.31 0.51 -5.80
N PRO A 230 -10.89 0.32 -4.54
CA PRO A 230 -9.48 0.16 -4.21
C PRO A 230 -8.89 -1.08 -4.89
N VAL A 231 -7.66 -0.96 -5.40
CA VAL A 231 -6.93 -2.06 -6.05
C VAL A 231 -5.72 -2.56 -5.23
N LYS A 232 -5.48 -1.95 -4.07
CA LYS A 232 -4.42 -2.31 -3.10
C LYS A 232 -5.04 -2.55 -1.73
N SER A 233 -4.20 -2.74 -0.70
CA SER A 233 -4.68 -2.58 0.68
C SER A 233 -5.16 -1.15 0.86
N PHE A 234 -6.17 -0.93 1.69
CA PHE A 234 -6.78 0.40 1.82
C PHE A 234 -7.27 0.70 3.22
N VAL A 235 -7.47 1.98 3.49
CA VAL A 235 -8.17 2.51 4.65
C VAL A 235 -9.27 3.41 4.13
N ILE A 236 -10.51 3.10 4.44
CA ILE A 236 -11.65 3.97 4.15
C ILE A 236 -12.05 4.68 5.42
N ASN A 237 -12.05 6.01 5.39
CA ASN A 237 -12.53 6.85 6.47
C ASN A 237 -13.87 7.47 6.09
N SER A 238 -14.88 7.30 6.95
CA SER A 238 -16.23 7.81 6.76
C SER A 238 -16.74 8.39 8.08
N GLN A 239 -17.62 9.39 8.00
CA GLN A 239 -18.19 10.05 9.16
C GLN A 239 -19.69 9.82 9.21
N HIS A 240 -20.20 9.45 10.39
CA HIS A 240 -21.63 9.31 10.59
C HIS A 240 -21.98 9.62 12.03
N GLN A 241 -23.12 10.28 12.25
CA GLN A 241 -23.66 10.48 13.59
C GLN A 241 -24.83 9.53 13.81
N PRO A 242 -24.58 8.30 14.32
CA PRO A 242 -25.68 7.40 14.59
C PRO A 242 -26.57 7.98 15.70
N LYS A 243 -27.89 7.91 15.50
CA LYS A 243 -28.91 8.40 16.43
C LYS A 243 -29.52 7.20 17.16
N GLY A 244 -29.58 7.24 18.48
CA GLY A 244 -30.58 6.47 19.23
C GLY A 244 -30.27 5.03 19.62
N GLU A 245 -29.05 4.50 19.43
CA GLU A 245 -28.76 3.11 19.82
C GLU A 245 -27.52 2.97 20.71
N GLN A 246 -27.58 1.99 21.60
CA GLN A 246 -26.50 1.66 22.54
C GLN A 246 -25.49 0.69 21.94
N GLU A 247 -25.78 0.02 20.83
CA GLU A 247 -24.86 -0.89 20.16
C GLU A 247 -25.09 -0.82 18.65
N TYR A 248 -23.99 -0.86 17.88
CA TYR A 248 -24.03 -0.82 16.41
C TYR A 248 -23.23 -1.99 15.85
N ARG A 249 -23.56 -2.40 14.63
CA ARG A 249 -22.69 -3.29 13.85
C ARG A 249 -22.14 -2.54 12.67
N VAL A 250 -20.83 -2.61 12.49
CA VAL A 250 -20.22 -2.24 11.21
C VAL A 250 -20.09 -3.50 10.40
N MET A 251 -20.65 -3.46 9.21
CA MET A 251 -20.72 -4.58 8.29
C MET A 251 -19.86 -4.26 7.07
N MET A 252 -19.27 -5.29 6.47
CA MET A 252 -18.56 -5.20 5.21
C MET A 252 -18.89 -6.41 4.35
N GLU A 253 -19.28 -6.18 3.11
CA GLU A 253 -19.46 -7.22 2.11
C GLU A 253 -18.41 -7.03 1.02
N VAL A 254 -17.74 -8.12 0.67
CA VAL A 254 -16.73 -8.17 -0.39
C VAL A 254 -17.04 -9.28 -1.36
N ASN A 255 -16.88 -8.99 -2.64
CA ASN A 255 -16.98 -10.00 -3.68
C ASN A 255 -16.00 -9.69 -4.81
N GLN A 256 -15.59 -10.68 -5.59
CA GLN A 256 -14.77 -10.45 -6.78
C GLN A 256 -15.19 -11.37 -7.92
N SER A 257 -14.98 -10.91 -9.15
CA SER A 257 -15.31 -11.73 -10.32
C SER A 257 -14.29 -12.84 -10.58
N PHE A 258 -14.76 -13.90 -11.22
CA PHE A 258 -14.01 -15.06 -11.72
C PHE A 258 -13.36 -15.94 -10.65
N ASP A 259 -13.90 -15.97 -9.44
CA ASP A 259 -13.41 -16.73 -8.30
C ASP A 259 -14.05 -18.14 -8.24
N TRP A 260 -13.84 -18.94 -9.28
CA TRP A 260 -14.38 -20.29 -9.39
C TRP A 260 -13.64 -21.29 -8.51
N ASN A 261 -14.35 -22.31 -8.02
CA ASN A 261 -13.74 -23.45 -7.33
C ASN A 261 -14.41 -24.79 -7.73
N GLU A 262 -14.10 -25.88 -7.02
CA GLU A 262 -14.67 -27.20 -7.30
C GLU A 262 -16.19 -27.25 -7.16
N TYR A 263 -16.75 -26.56 -6.15
CA TYR A 263 -18.20 -26.52 -5.92
C TYR A 263 -18.87 -25.44 -6.76
N TYR A 264 -18.42 -24.20 -6.63
CA TYR A 264 -18.82 -23.05 -7.42
C TYR A 264 -18.09 -23.10 -8.77
N SER A 265 -18.37 -24.14 -9.55
CA SER A 265 -17.93 -24.26 -10.94
C SER A 265 -18.83 -23.41 -11.85
N LYS A 266 -18.41 -23.17 -13.10
CA LYS A 266 -19.17 -22.33 -14.06
C LYS A 266 -20.55 -22.88 -14.40
N ASP A 267 -20.69 -24.19 -14.32
CA ASP A 267 -21.84 -24.99 -14.72
C ASP A 267 -22.63 -25.54 -13.53
N ARG A 268 -22.31 -25.13 -12.30
CA ARG A 268 -22.90 -25.67 -11.07
C ARG A 268 -24.42 -25.49 -10.98
N PHE A 269 -24.91 -24.34 -11.44
CA PHE A 269 -26.32 -23.94 -11.31
C PHE A 269 -26.91 -23.66 -12.70
N PRO A 270 -27.09 -24.69 -13.55
CA PRO A 270 -27.45 -24.51 -14.96
C PRO A 270 -28.81 -23.83 -15.17
N GLU A 271 -29.72 -23.96 -14.20
CA GLU A 271 -31.05 -23.34 -14.21
C GLU A 271 -31.05 -21.92 -13.64
N ASP A 272 -29.91 -21.42 -13.14
CA ASP A 272 -29.77 -20.05 -12.65
C ASP A 272 -29.23 -19.14 -13.76
N PRO A 273 -30.09 -18.26 -14.35
CA PRO A 273 -29.70 -17.41 -15.47
C PRO A 273 -28.74 -16.28 -15.07
N ILE A 274 -28.62 -15.97 -13.78
CA ILE A 274 -27.64 -15.01 -13.29
C ILE A 274 -26.31 -15.74 -13.15
N TYR A 275 -26.24 -16.81 -12.37
CA TYR A 275 -24.97 -17.49 -12.10
C TYR A 275 -24.36 -18.17 -13.32
N SER A 276 -25.12 -19.01 -14.01
CA SER A 276 -24.64 -19.76 -15.20
C SER A 276 -24.92 -19.03 -16.51
N GLY A 277 -25.53 -17.85 -16.46
CA GLY A 277 -25.75 -16.98 -17.62
C GLY A 277 -24.84 -15.76 -17.63
N SER A 278 -25.37 -14.61 -17.19
CA SER A 278 -24.70 -13.31 -17.39
C SER A 278 -23.71 -12.91 -16.29
N GLY A 279 -23.77 -13.60 -15.15
CA GLY A 279 -22.89 -13.43 -13.99
C GLY A 279 -21.57 -14.15 -14.19
N VAL A 280 -20.53 -13.64 -13.53
CA VAL A 280 -19.16 -14.13 -13.72
C VAL A 280 -18.39 -14.24 -12.42
N VAL A 281 -19.10 -14.34 -11.29
CA VAL A 281 -18.50 -14.24 -9.96
C VAL A 281 -17.83 -15.53 -9.51
N GLY A 282 -18.52 -16.67 -9.62
CA GLY A 282 -18.06 -17.93 -9.04
C GLY A 282 -18.48 -18.02 -7.58
N GLN A 283 -17.54 -18.01 -6.65
CA GLN A 283 -17.86 -18.03 -5.22
C GLN A 283 -18.72 -16.83 -4.80
N PRO A 284 -19.60 -17.00 -3.79
CA PRO A 284 -20.46 -15.93 -3.30
C PRO A 284 -19.66 -14.82 -2.59
N SER A 285 -20.30 -13.65 -2.46
CA SER A 285 -19.78 -12.54 -1.63
C SER A 285 -19.61 -12.98 -0.18
N LEU A 286 -18.58 -12.47 0.50
CA LEU A 286 -18.33 -12.73 1.91
C LEU A 286 -18.74 -11.52 2.76
N VAL A 287 -19.37 -11.80 3.90
CA VAL A 287 -19.88 -10.78 4.83
C VAL A 287 -19.09 -10.83 6.13
N TYR A 288 -18.53 -9.69 6.50
CA TYR A 288 -17.76 -9.47 7.71
C TYR A 288 -18.48 -8.50 8.64
N SER A 289 -18.29 -8.65 9.95
CA SER A 289 -18.93 -7.81 10.96
C SER A 289 -18.01 -7.50 12.14
N ALA A 290 -18.15 -6.29 12.69
CA ALA A 290 -17.67 -5.94 14.01
C ALA A 290 -18.77 -5.23 14.81
N ILE A 291 -19.05 -5.72 16.01
CA ILE A 291 -20.04 -5.15 16.92
C ILE A 291 -19.36 -4.08 17.77
N LEU A 292 -19.99 -2.93 17.95
CA LEU A 292 -19.54 -1.82 18.79
C LEU A 292 -20.56 -1.60 19.91
N SER A 293 -20.10 -1.61 21.16
CA SER A 293 -20.92 -1.14 22.29
C SER A 293 -20.88 0.39 22.39
N ALA A 294 -21.85 0.99 23.06
CA ALA A 294 -21.94 2.44 23.28
C ALA A 294 -20.66 3.00 23.90
N SER A 295 -20.11 2.28 24.88
CA SER A 295 -18.87 2.68 25.58
C SER A 295 -17.62 2.71 24.68
N GLU A 296 -17.68 2.08 23.52
CA GLU A 296 -16.59 2.03 22.55
C GLU A 296 -16.71 3.10 21.47
N LEU A 297 -17.86 3.78 21.37
CA LEU A 297 -18.08 4.86 20.41
C LEU A 297 -17.46 6.19 20.86
N ASP A 298 -17.29 6.39 22.17
CA ASP A 298 -16.80 7.64 22.75
C ASP A 298 -15.29 7.62 23.02
N ARG A 299 -14.60 6.57 22.57
CA ARG A 299 -13.14 6.44 22.68
C ARG A 299 -12.57 5.74 21.46
N LYS A 300 -11.31 6.05 21.15
CA LYS A 300 -10.59 5.36 20.10
C LYS A 300 -10.55 3.85 20.36
N THR A 301 -11.22 3.08 19.51
CA THR A 301 -11.38 1.63 19.64
C THR A 301 -11.01 0.95 18.35
N HIS A 302 -10.32 -0.20 18.44
CA HIS A 302 -9.96 -1.04 17.31
C HIS A 302 -10.60 -2.41 17.45
N LYS A 303 -11.25 -2.91 16.39
CA LYS A 303 -11.83 -4.26 16.33
C LYS A 303 -11.42 -4.97 15.04
N ILE A 304 -11.15 -6.26 15.15
CA ILE A 304 -11.05 -7.12 13.97
C ILE A 304 -12.48 -7.41 13.52
N MET A 305 -12.75 -7.32 12.21
CA MET A 305 -14.02 -7.74 11.66
C MET A 305 -13.98 -9.25 11.38
N GLU A 306 -14.97 -9.97 11.88
CA GLU A 306 -15.08 -11.42 11.77
C GLU A 306 -15.89 -11.79 10.53
N LEU A 307 -15.47 -12.86 9.83
CA LEU A 307 -16.25 -13.45 8.73
C LEU A 307 -17.46 -14.17 9.34
N ILE A 308 -18.67 -13.69 9.04
CA ILE A 308 -19.92 -14.21 9.63
C ILE A 308 -20.75 -15.04 8.65
N GLY A 309 -20.45 -14.98 7.35
CA GLY A 309 -21.16 -15.75 6.35
C GLY A 309 -20.93 -15.25 4.94
N HIS A 310 -21.82 -15.65 4.03
CA HIS A 310 -21.81 -15.24 2.63
C HIS A 310 -23.21 -14.88 2.14
N GLY A 311 -23.29 -14.11 1.06
CA GLY A 311 -24.55 -13.79 0.38
C GLY A 311 -25.00 -14.90 -0.59
N HIS A 312 -26.18 -14.74 -1.20
CA HIS A 312 -26.65 -15.67 -2.24
C HIS A 312 -25.76 -15.57 -3.49
N HIS A 313 -25.30 -16.71 -4.03
CA HIS A 313 -24.39 -16.78 -5.18
C HIS A 313 -24.87 -16.06 -6.46
N SER A 314 -26.18 -15.84 -6.57
CA SER A 314 -26.84 -15.13 -7.67
C SER A 314 -27.58 -13.86 -7.25
N GLY A 315 -27.55 -13.52 -5.96
CA GLY A 315 -28.32 -12.42 -5.40
C GLY A 315 -29.83 -12.52 -5.58
N GLN A 316 -30.40 -13.71 -5.39
CA GLN A 316 -31.85 -13.92 -5.42
C GLN A 316 -32.52 -13.37 -4.15
N ASP A 317 -31.78 -13.33 -3.04
CA ASP A 317 -32.21 -12.84 -1.75
C ASP A 317 -31.08 -12.09 -1.02
N GLY A 318 -31.43 -11.57 0.17
CA GLY A 318 -30.53 -10.92 1.10
C GLY A 318 -30.27 -11.72 2.37
N GLU A 319 -30.36 -13.05 2.31
CA GLU A 319 -30.10 -13.91 3.46
C GLU A 319 -28.60 -14.03 3.74
N LEU A 320 -28.25 -14.27 5.01
CA LEU A 320 -26.89 -14.56 5.43
C LEU A 320 -26.72 -16.08 5.56
N TYR A 321 -25.84 -16.65 4.75
CA TYR A 321 -25.52 -18.07 4.81
C TYR A 321 -24.24 -18.29 5.63
N GLU A 322 -24.37 -18.97 6.77
CA GLU A 322 -23.24 -19.24 7.67
C GLU A 322 -22.35 -20.42 7.21
N ASP A 323 -22.87 -21.31 6.34
CA ASP A 323 -22.11 -22.45 5.85
C ASP A 323 -21.04 -22.05 4.83
N LEU A 324 -19.81 -21.92 5.32
CA LEU A 324 -18.64 -21.59 4.50
C LEU A 324 -17.90 -22.84 3.99
N SER A 325 -18.44 -24.05 4.14
CA SER A 325 -17.75 -25.31 3.80
C SER A 325 -17.37 -25.43 2.31
N LYS A 326 -18.12 -24.74 1.43
CA LYS A 326 -17.89 -24.71 -0.02
C LYS A 326 -17.06 -23.52 -0.50
N VAL A 327 -16.73 -22.60 0.40
CA VAL A 327 -15.93 -21.42 0.10
C VAL A 327 -14.44 -21.74 0.34
N THR A 328 -13.62 -21.48 -0.68
CA THR A 328 -12.17 -21.70 -0.70
C THR A 328 -11.42 -20.37 -0.84
N THR A 329 -11.02 -19.99 -2.06
CA THR A 329 -10.16 -18.83 -2.35
C THR A 329 -10.80 -17.50 -1.98
N ALA A 330 -12.13 -17.40 -1.92
CA ALA A 330 -12.78 -16.17 -1.49
C ALA A 330 -12.39 -15.79 -0.04
N LYS A 331 -12.12 -16.77 0.84
CA LYS A 331 -11.64 -16.53 2.22
C LYS A 331 -10.25 -15.87 2.26
N GLU A 332 -9.50 -15.97 1.16
CA GLU A 332 -8.16 -15.42 1.02
C GLU A 332 -8.15 -14.06 0.30
N ILE A 333 -9.32 -13.47 0.02
CA ILE A 333 -9.43 -12.11 -0.53
C ILE A 333 -8.97 -11.08 0.50
N ALA A 334 -9.37 -11.27 1.76
CA ALA A 334 -8.98 -10.43 2.89
C ALA A 334 -7.98 -11.17 3.76
N GLU A 335 -6.81 -10.59 4.02
CA GLU A 335 -5.89 -11.11 5.04
C GLU A 335 -6.36 -10.70 6.45
N ARG A 336 -6.79 -9.44 6.58
CA ARG A 336 -7.44 -8.92 7.78
C ARG A 336 -8.29 -7.71 7.44
N ILE A 337 -9.26 -7.44 8.29
CA ILE A 337 -10.07 -6.23 8.26
C ILE A 337 -10.13 -5.67 9.67
N ILE A 338 -9.76 -4.40 9.85
CA ILE A 338 -9.73 -3.72 11.14
C ILE A 338 -10.64 -2.50 11.07
N LEU A 339 -11.65 -2.50 11.93
CA LEU A 339 -12.46 -1.34 12.23
C LEU A 339 -11.76 -0.48 13.29
N THR A 340 -11.70 0.82 13.06
CA THR A 340 -11.31 1.83 14.03
C THR A 340 -12.41 2.88 14.16
N VAL A 341 -12.89 3.10 15.38
CA VAL A 341 -13.78 4.22 15.70
C VAL A 341 -12.96 5.30 16.39
N LYS A 342 -13.17 6.58 16.06
CA LYS A 342 -12.46 7.72 16.63
C LYS A 342 -13.41 8.79 17.14
#